data_AF-A0A928Y5U5-F1
#
_entry.id   AF-A0A928Y5U5-F1
#
_cell.length_a   1.000
_cell.length_b   1.000
_cell.length_c   1.000
_cell.angle_alpha   90.00
_cell.angle_beta   90.00
_cell.angle_gamma   90.00
#
_symmetry.space_group_name_H-M   'P 1'
#
loop_
_entity.id
_entity.type
_entity.pdbx_description
1 polymer ?
#
loop_
_entity_poly.entity_id
_entity_poly.type
_entity_poly.pdbx_seq_one_letter_code
_entity_poly.pdbx_strand_id
1 'polypeptide(L)' 'MKILELDTGLFPDAQTVAAALRHLGSTHDVVTIDLRRPDLQDPDWDRVVAAILASDLTISL' A
#
# COMPACT_ATOMS: atom_id res chain seq x y z
N MET A 1 -8.11 8.69 -8.48
CA MET A 1 -7.89 8.58 -7.03
C MET A 1 -6.51 8.00 -6.81
N LYS A 2 -5.86 8.40 -5.73
CA LYS A 2 -4.62 7.83 -5.24
C LYS A 2 -4.94 6.73 -4.22
N ILE A 3 -4.72 5.50 -4.61
CA ILE A 3 -4.92 4.31 -3.78
C ILE A 3 -3.56 3.88 -3.23
N LEU A 4 -3.45 3.75 -1.92
CA LEU A 4 -2.27 3.24 -1.25
C LEU A 4 -2.51 1.80 -0.80
N GLU A 5 -1.64 0.89 -1.24
CA GLU A 5 -1.51 -0.46 -0.73
C GLU A 5 -0.37 -0.50 0.30
N LEU A 6 -0.69 -0.88 1.54
CA LEU A 6 0.28 -1.19 2.58
C LEU A 6 0.40 -2.71 2.68
N ASP A 7 1.49 -3.27 2.18
CA ASP A 7 1.78 -4.71 2.25
C ASP A 7 2.40 -5.02 3.61
N THR A 8 1.55 -5.37 4.58
CA THR A 8 1.88 -5.78 5.95
C THR A 8 2.13 -7.29 6.07
N GLY A 9 1.65 -8.09 5.12
CA GLY A 9 1.73 -9.55 5.15
C GLY A 9 0.80 -10.21 6.17
N LEU A 10 -0.22 -9.50 6.65
CA LEU A 10 -1.14 -9.96 7.68
C LEU A 10 -2.54 -10.31 7.14
N PHE A 11 -2.84 -10.00 5.88
CA PHE A 11 -4.16 -10.24 5.31
C PHE A 11 -4.25 -11.64 4.67
N PRO A 12 -5.15 -12.53 5.15
CA PRO A 12 -5.20 -13.93 4.75
C PRO A 12 -5.61 -14.18 3.29
N ASP A 13 -6.09 -13.17 2.55
CA ASP A 13 -6.40 -13.24 1.11
C ASP A 13 -5.77 -12.06 0.32
N ALA A 14 -4.51 -11.75 0.61
CA ALA A 14 -3.80 -10.64 -0.01
C ALA A 14 -3.70 -10.78 -1.53
N GLN A 15 -3.65 -12.03 -2.04
CA GLN A 15 -3.53 -12.30 -3.48
C GLN A 15 -4.72 -11.78 -4.29
N THR A 16 -5.94 -11.98 -3.78
CA THR A 16 -7.17 -11.54 -4.46
C THR A 16 -7.24 -10.01 -4.50
N VAL A 17 -6.93 -9.36 -3.38
CA VAL A 17 -6.95 -7.89 -3.30
C VAL A 17 -5.84 -7.27 -4.15
N ALA A 18 -4.62 -7.84 -4.13
CA ALA A 18 -3.53 -7.40 -4.99
C ALA A 18 -3.88 -7.55 -6.49
N ALA A 19 -4.62 -8.59 -6.88
CA ALA A 19 -5.10 -8.74 -8.25
C ALA A 19 -6.13 -7.66 -8.63
N ALA A 20 -7.05 -7.33 -7.73
CA ALA A 20 -8.00 -6.24 -7.93
C ALA A 20 -7.30 -4.87 -8.05
N LEU A 21 -6.31 -4.61 -7.19
CA LEU A 21 -5.51 -3.38 -7.23
C LEU A 21 -4.75 -3.22 -8.56
N ARG A 22 -4.14 -4.29 -9.07
CA ARG A 22 -3.51 -4.25 -10.41
C ARG A 22 -4.48 -3.90 -11.52
N HIS A 23 -5.72 -4.40 -11.45
CA HIS A 23 -6.75 -4.05 -12.44
C HIS A 23 -7.13 -2.56 -12.34
N LEU A 24 -7.27 -2.04 -11.12
CA LEU A 24 -7.60 -0.64 -10.85
C LEU A 24 -6.50 0.34 -11.26
N GLY A 25 -5.23 -0.08 -11.34
CA GLY A 25 -4.10 0.74 -11.78
C GLY A 25 -4.21 1.28 -13.21
N SER A 26 -5.13 0.73 -14.02
CA SER A 26 -5.46 1.29 -15.35
C SER A 26 -6.25 2.60 -15.28
N THR A 27 -6.95 2.85 -14.17
CA THR A 27 -7.87 3.99 -13.97
C THR A 27 -7.45 4.90 -12.81
N HIS A 28 -6.70 4.36 -11.86
CA HIS A 28 -6.30 5.02 -10.62
C HIS A 28 -4.78 4.98 -10.43
N ASP A 29 -4.24 5.93 -9.67
CA ASP A 29 -2.85 5.88 -9.23
C ASP A 29 -2.74 4.93 -8.04
N VAL A 30 -2.11 3.78 -8.23
CA VAL A 30 -1.95 2.74 -7.19
C VAL A 30 -0.49 2.72 -6.76
N VAL A 31 -0.24 3.04 -5.50
CA VAL A 31 1.09 3.05 -4.88
C VAL A 31 1.16 1.92 -3.86
N THR A 32 2.19 1.08 -3.93
CA THR A 32 2.42 0.00 -2.96
C THR A 32 3.63 0.29 -2.11
N ILE A 33 3.52 0.05 -0.79
CA ILE A 33 4.64 0.10 0.16
C ILE A 33 4.74 -1.24 0.87
N ASP A 34 5.90 -1.88 0.76
CA ASP A 34 6.24 -3.10 1.49
C ASP A 34 6.67 -2.78 2.93
N LEU A 35 5.80 -3.13 3.88
CA LEU A 35 6.01 -2.99 5.32
C LEU A 35 6.56 -4.26 5.97
N ARG A 36 6.74 -5.35 5.21
CA ARG A 36 7.35 -6.60 5.70
C ARG A 36 8.88 -6.51 5.77
N ARG A 37 9.45 -5.43 5.23
CA ARG A 37 10.89 -5.16 5.26
C ARG A 37 11.39 -5.08 6.70
N PRO A 38 12.32 -5.94 7.12
CA PRO A 38 12.80 -5.98 8.51
C PRO A 38 13.72 -4.80 8.88
N ASP A 39 14.16 -4.02 7.89
CA ASP A 39 15.15 -2.95 8.00
C ASP A 39 14.55 -1.54 7.92
N LEU A 40 13.22 -1.39 8.03
CA LEU A 40 12.56 -0.07 8.05
C LEU A 40 13.13 0.83 9.15
N GLN A 41 13.59 2.01 8.76
CA GLN A 41 14.11 3.04 9.67
C GLN A 41 13.09 4.16 9.85
N ASP A 42 13.32 5.06 10.81
CA ASP A 42 12.45 6.22 11.07
C ASP A 42 12.11 7.04 9.80
N PRO A 43 13.05 7.32 8.87
CA PRO A 43 12.72 8.04 7.63
C PRO A 43 11.82 7.26 6.67
N ASP A 44 11.84 5.91 6.70
CA ASP A 44 10.87 5.12 5.94
C ASP A 44 9.46 5.30 6.50
N TRP A 45 9.32 5.40 7.83
CA TRP A 45 8.04 5.66 8.49
C TRP A 45 7.48 7.04 8.15
N ASP A 46 8.32 8.06 8.06
CA ASP A 46 7.90 9.39 7.58
C ASP A 46 7.30 9.31 6.17
N ARG A 47 7.91 8.52 5.28
CA ARG A 47 7.39 8.28 3.93
C ARG A 47 6.07 7.51 3.95
N VAL A 48 5.91 6.52 4.83
CA VAL A 48 4.65 5.77 5.01
C VAL A 48 3.53 6.71 5.45
N VAL A 49 3.78 7.53 6.48
CA VAL A 49 2.80 8.51 7.00
C VAL A 49 2.43 9.51 5.91
N ALA A 50 3.41 10.06 5.20
CA ALA A 50 3.14 10.98 4.09
C ALA A 50 2.31 10.32 2.97
N ALA A 51 2.56 9.05 2.66
CA ALA A 51 1.77 8.31 1.67
C ALA A 51 0.32 8.11 2.11
N ILE A 52 0.11 7.75 3.39
CA ILE A 52 -1.24 7.59 3.97
C ILE A 52 -2.01 8.90 3.87
N LEU A 53 -1.41 10.01 4.33
CA LEU A 53 -2.04 11.33 4.33
C LEU A 53 -2.35 11.85 2.92
N ALA A 54 -1.58 11.45 1.93
CA ALA A 54 -1.78 11.85 0.54
C ALA A 54 -2.74 10.93 -0.25
N SER A 55 -3.17 9.80 0.32
CA SER A 55 -4.04 8.84 -0.36
C SER A 55 -5.52 9.19 -0.21
N ASP A 56 -6.31 8.94 -1.25
CA ASP A 56 -7.76 9.00 -1.17
C ASP A 56 -8.34 7.73 -0.52
N LEU A 57 -7.63 6.61 -0.65
CA LEU A 57 -8.00 5.30 -0.10
C LEU A 57 -6.74 4.52 0.28
N THR A 58 -6.66 4.05 1.52
CA THR A 58 -5.61 3.14 2.00
C THR A 58 -6.18 1.74 2.19
N ILE A 59 -5.47 0.73 1.69
CA ILE A 59 -5.78 -0.69 1.82
C ILE A 59 -4.55 -1.40 2.42
N SER A 60 -4.74 -2.15 3.50
CA SER A 60 -3.68 -2.95 4.14
C SER A 60 -3.82 -4.43 3.78
N LEU A 61 -2.77 -5.03 3.24
CA LEU A 61 -2.65 -6.45 2.87
C LEU A 61 -1.64 -7.19 3.74
#